data_AF-A0AAW8CPM3-F1
#
_entry.id   AF-A0AAW8CPM3-F1
#
_cell.length_a   1.000
_cell.length_b   1.000
_cell.length_c   1.000
_cell.angle_alpha   90.00
_cell.angle_beta   90.00
_cell.angle_gamma   90.00
#
_symmetry.space_group_name_H-M   'P 1'
#
loop_
_entity.id
_entity.type
_entity.pdbx_description
1 polymer ?
#
loop_
_entity_poly.entity_id
_entity_poly.type
_entity_poly.pdbx_seq_one_letter_code
_entity_poly.pdbx_strand_id
1 'polypeptide(L)'
;MSLEADTKKVIKNLEEEGKRYRKASNKAINKVARKAMQASVREVAKQVGVKQKTIRGRVRFVKKAKLSSPKAVVKVNRSNMPMIRVLETAKNELRVQKGAISVGKYTVARGFKKKLPNGRTHIIQRQGAERYPIDVVKIPLSQPFTDEFKKQLSDYPQQIQKEIRQIITEKR
;
A
#
# COMPACT_ATOMS: atom_id res chain seq x y z
N MET A 1 -34.29 -48.23 5.43
CA MET A 1 -33.53 -46.96 5.41
C MET A 1 -32.09 -47.31 5.72
N SER A 2 -31.22 -47.27 4.71
CA SER A 2 -29.89 -47.86 4.76
C SER A 2 -28.89 -46.89 5.38
N LEU A 3 -28.15 -47.35 6.39
CA LEU A 3 -27.01 -46.65 7.00
C LEU A 3 -26.00 -46.18 5.93
N GLU A 4 -25.89 -46.87 4.80
CA GLU A 4 -25.01 -46.49 3.68
C GLU A 4 -25.48 -45.22 2.95
N ALA A 5 -26.79 -44.96 2.88
CA ALA A 5 -27.32 -43.73 2.30
C ALA A 5 -27.03 -42.53 3.22
N ASP A 6 -27.13 -42.75 4.53
CA ASP A 6 -26.81 -41.74 5.54
C ASP A 6 -25.31 -41.44 5.58
N THR A 7 -24.44 -42.45 5.51
CA THR A 7 -22.98 -42.22 5.44
C THR A 7 -22.58 -41.43 4.18
N LYS A 8 -23.14 -41.77 3.01
CA LYS A 8 -22.92 -41.00 1.76
C LYS A 8 -23.37 -39.54 1.90
N LYS A 9 -24.50 -39.29 2.57
CA LYS A 9 -25.01 -37.94 2.81
C LYS A 9 -24.09 -37.14 3.75
N VAL A 10 -23.60 -37.77 4.82
CA VAL A 10 -22.65 -37.15 5.76
C VAL A 10 -21.34 -36.77 5.05
N ILE A 11 -20.76 -37.69 4.25
CA ILE A 11 -19.53 -37.42 3.49
C ILE A 11 -19.73 -36.24 2.53
N LYS A 12 -20.85 -36.22 1.79
CA LYS A 12 -21.16 -35.11 0.88
C LYS A 12 -21.28 -33.77 1.61
N ASN A 13 -21.94 -33.74 2.76
CA ASN A 13 -22.06 -32.53 3.57
C ASN A 13 -20.69 -32.04 4.06
N LEU A 14 -19.83 -32.95 4.53
CA LEU A 14 -18.47 -32.62 4.96
C LEU A 14 -17.62 -32.04 3.82
N GLU A 15 -17.70 -32.61 2.61
CA GLU A 15 -17.02 -32.07 1.43
C GLU A 15 -17.52 -30.67 1.06
N GLU A 16 -18.84 -30.46 1.11
CA GLU A 16 -19.45 -29.15 0.85
C GLU A 16 -19.02 -28.11 1.88
N GLU A 17 -18.97 -28.47 3.17
CA GLU A 17 -18.48 -27.61 4.24
C GLU A 17 -16.99 -27.28 4.06
N GLY A 18 -16.16 -28.26 3.74
CA GLY A 18 -14.74 -28.06 3.44
C GLY A 18 -14.55 -27.09 2.27
N LYS A 19 -15.36 -27.21 1.20
CA LYS A 19 -15.34 -26.28 0.07
C LYS A 19 -15.81 -24.88 0.47
N ARG A 20 -16.84 -24.76 1.31
CA ARG A 20 -17.31 -23.48 1.86
C ARG A 20 -16.24 -22.80 2.71
N TYR A 21 -15.57 -23.54 3.59
CA TYR A 21 -14.48 -23.04 4.42
C TYR A 21 -13.30 -22.54 3.59
N ARG A 22 -12.86 -23.31 2.58
CA ARG A 22 -11.79 -22.88 1.67
C ARG A 22 -12.16 -21.61 0.90
N LYS A 23 -13.42 -21.46 0.47
CA LYS A 23 -13.90 -20.21 -0.16
C LYS A 23 -13.90 -19.04 0.82
N ALA A 24 -14.36 -19.24 2.06
CA ALA A 24 -14.34 -18.23 3.10
C ALA A 24 -12.91 -17.78 3.45
N SER A 25 -11.99 -18.73 3.61
CA SER A 25 -10.56 -18.48 3.82
C SER A 25 -9.95 -17.63 2.71
N ASN A 26 -10.18 -17.96 1.44
CA ASN A 26 -9.70 -17.16 0.32
C ASN A 26 -10.29 -15.74 0.31
N LYS A 27 -11.57 -15.58 0.65
CA LYS A 27 -12.21 -14.26 0.77
C LYS A 27 -11.59 -13.46 1.92
N ALA A 28 -11.33 -14.09 3.07
CA ALA A 28 -10.67 -13.49 4.22
C ALA A 28 -9.26 -13.00 3.86
N ILE A 29 -8.42 -13.84 3.26
CA ILE A 29 -7.07 -13.47 2.81
C ILE A 29 -7.10 -12.24 1.90
N ASN A 30 -8.00 -12.23 0.92
CA ASN A 30 -8.14 -11.10 0.00
C ASN A 30 -8.65 -9.82 0.68
N LYS A 31 -9.51 -9.94 1.70
CA LYS A 31 -10.05 -8.81 2.47
C LYS A 31 -9.00 -8.23 3.40
N VAL A 32 -8.28 -9.06 4.14
CA VAL A 32 -7.14 -8.66 4.98
C VAL A 32 -6.08 -7.96 4.15
N ALA A 33 -5.68 -8.54 3.02
CA ALA A 33 -4.70 -7.91 2.13
C ALA A 33 -5.16 -6.53 1.61
N ARG A 34 -6.43 -6.38 1.22
CA ARG A 34 -6.97 -5.06 0.82
C ARG A 34 -7.00 -4.06 1.98
N LYS A 35 -7.39 -4.49 3.18
CA LYS A 35 -7.41 -3.64 4.37
C LYS A 35 -6.01 -3.16 4.71
N ALA A 36 -5.03 -4.07 4.77
CA ALA A 36 -3.63 -3.74 4.99
C ALA A 36 -3.10 -2.76 3.94
N MET A 37 -3.42 -2.95 2.65
CA MET A 37 -3.06 -2.02 1.58
C MET A 37 -3.64 -0.62 1.81
N GLN A 38 -4.94 -0.51 2.09
CA GLN A 38 -5.61 0.77 2.28
C GLN A 38 -5.11 1.51 3.52
N ALA A 39 -4.91 0.79 4.62
CA ALA A 39 -4.35 1.34 5.85
C ALA A 39 -2.91 1.82 5.63
N SER A 40 -2.05 0.99 5.04
CA SER A 40 -0.65 1.36 4.74
C SER A 40 -0.57 2.58 3.83
N VAL A 41 -1.36 2.63 2.75
CA VAL A 41 -1.38 3.79 1.83
C VAL A 41 -1.81 5.06 2.57
N ARG A 42 -2.79 4.96 3.47
CA ARG A 42 -3.27 6.10 4.25
C ARG A 42 -2.20 6.61 5.20
N GLU A 43 -1.57 5.73 5.96
CA GLU A 43 -0.56 6.11 6.96
C GLU A 43 0.73 6.61 6.30
N VAL A 44 1.23 5.94 5.25
CA VAL A 44 2.38 6.45 4.48
C VAL A 44 2.09 7.82 3.87
N ALA A 45 0.89 8.03 3.33
CA ALA A 45 0.52 9.33 2.76
C ALA A 45 0.52 10.45 3.81
N LYS A 46 0.04 10.17 5.03
CA LYS A 46 0.13 11.10 6.16
C LYS A 46 1.57 11.34 6.60
N GLN A 47 2.34 10.26 6.75
CA GLN A 47 3.76 10.32 7.15
C GLN A 47 4.59 11.11 6.14
N VAL A 48 4.28 11.08 4.85
CA VAL A 48 5.00 11.84 3.82
C VAL A 48 4.38 13.22 3.57
N GLY A 49 3.11 13.44 3.92
CA GLY A 49 2.41 14.72 3.69
C GLY A 49 1.86 14.88 2.27
N VAL A 50 1.54 13.78 1.60
CA VAL A 50 1.01 13.75 0.22
C VAL A 50 -0.43 13.25 0.18
N LYS A 51 -1.13 13.51 -0.92
CA LYS A 51 -2.46 12.91 -1.16
C LYS A 51 -2.34 11.38 -1.26
N GLN A 52 -3.35 10.68 -0.71
CA GLN A 52 -3.40 9.21 -0.79
C GLN A 52 -3.36 8.69 -2.24
N LYS A 53 -3.94 9.41 -3.20
CA LYS A 53 -3.95 9.04 -4.62
C LYS A 53 -2.53 8.87 -5.18
N THR A 54 -1.60 9.72 -4.77
CA THR A 54 -0.20 9.73 -5.21
C THR A 54 0.57 8.48 -4.74
N ILE A 55 0.25 8.01 -3.53
CA ILE A 55 0.83 6.81 -2.93
C ILE A 55 0.12 5.54 -3.40
N ARG A 56 -1.21 5.60 -3.59
CA ARG A 56 -2.04 4.45 -4.00
C ARG A 56 -1.56 3.83 -5.31
N GLY A 57 -1.14 4.63 -6.29
CA GLY A 57 -0.61 4.14 -7.56
C GLY A 57 0.67 3.28 -7.44
N ARG A 58 1.32 3.27 -6.27
CA ARG A 58 2.52 2.49 -6.00
C ARG A 58 2.22 1.10 -5.46
N VAL A 59 1.01 0.85 -4.99
CA VAL A 59 0.62 -0.44 -4.39
C VAL A 59 -0.40 -1.11 -5.29
N ARG A 60 -0.11 -2.33 -5.74
CA ARG A 60 -1.00 -3.09 -6.62
C ARG A 60 -1.22 -4.52 -6.13
N PHE A 61 -2.44 -4.99 -6.28
CA PHE A 61 -2.83 -6.36 -6.01
C PHE A 61 -2.52 -7.21 -7.25
N VAL A 62 -1.49 -8.06 -7.21
CA VAL A 62 -1.02 -8.80 -8.39
C VAL A 62 -1.74 -10.14 -8.52
N LYS A 63 -1.89 -10.88 -7.43
CA LYS A 63 -2.55 -12.20 -7.43
C LYS A 63 -3.49 -12.31 -6.26
N LYS A 64 -4.77 -12.58 -6.52
CA LYS A 64 -5.79 -12.87 -5.49
C LYS A 64 -5.73 -14.33 -5.07
N ALA A 65 -6.05 -14.59 -3.80
CA ALA A 65 -6.24 -15.94 -3.30
C ALA A 65 -7.45 -16.58 -4.01
N LYS A 66 -7.24 -17.80 -4.52
CA LYS A 66 -8.22 -18.63 -5.24
C LYS A 66 -8.27 -20.01 -4.61
N LEU A 67 -9.27 -20.81 -4.96
CA LEU A 67 -9.39 -22.19 -4.45
C LEU A 67 -8.16 -23.05 -4.75
N SER A 68 -7.56 -22.87 -5.93
CA SER A 68 -6.33 -23.56 -6.34
C SER A 68 -5.05 -22.97 -5.75
N SER A 69 -5.07 -21.73 -5.27
CA SER A 69 -3.90 -21.07 -4.69
C SER A 69 -4.31 -20.09 -3.59
N PRO A 70 -4.28 -20.51 -2.32
CA PRO A 70 -4.69 -19.69 -1.17
C PRO A 70 -3.61 -18.68 -0.78
N LYS A 71 -3.06 -17.95 -1.76
CA LYS A 71 -2.02 -16.94 -1.58
C LYS A 71 -2.43 -15.65 -2.28
N ALA A 72 -2.43 -14.56 -1.53
CA ALA A 72 -2.53 -13.21 -2.07
C ALA A 72 -1.13 -12.59 -2.21
N VAL A 73 -0.88 -11.90 -3.33
CA VAL A 73 0.39 -11.19 -3.59
C VAL A 73 0.10 -9.73 -3.87
N VAL A 74 0.69 -8.87 -3.04
CA VAL A 74 0.67 -7.41 -3.19
C VAL A 74 2.08 -6.96 -3.58
N LYS A 75 2.20 -6.15 -4.62
CA LYS A 75 3.47 -5.55 -5.04
C LYS A 75 3.46 -4.05 -4.71
N VAL A 76 4.54 -3.61 -4.07
CA VAL A 76 4.73 -2.21 -3.65
C VAL A 76 5.93 -1.64 -4.37
N ASN A 77 5.76 -0.51 -5.05
CA ASN A 77 6.86 0.26 -5.61
C ASN A 77 7.46 1.19 -4.54
N ARG A 78 8.61 0.78 -4.03
CA ARG A 78 9.37 1.44 -2.97
C ARG A 78 10.38 2.48 -3.48
N SER A 79 10.39 2.78 -4.77
CA SER A 79 11.31 3.79 -5.32
C SER A 79 11.03 5.18 -4.77
N ASN A 80 12.04 6.04 -4.80
CA ASN A 80 11.90 7.40 -4.28
C ASN A 80 10.85 8.21 -5.06
N MET A 81 10.27 9.22 -4.41
CA MET A 81 9.30 10.13 -5.00
C MET A 81 9.93 11.52 -5.18
N PRO A 82 9.75 12.21 -6.31
CA PRO A 82 10.24 13.58 -6.44
C PRO A 82 9.46 14.51 -5.50
N MET A 83 10.17 15.40 -4.79
CA MET A 83 9.60 16.25 -3.73
C MET A 83 8.48 17.16 -4.23
N ILE A 84 8.48 17.53 -5.52
CA ILE A 84 7.43 18.34 -6.14
C ILE A 84 6.02 17.76 -5.94
N ARG A 85 5.89 16.44 -5.79
CA ARG A 85 4.61 15.74 -5.56
C ARG A 85 3.94 16.14 -4.24
N VAL A 86 4.69 16.67 -3.28
CA VAL A 86 4.15 17.19 -2.01
C VAL A 86 3.20 18.37 -2.25
N LEU A 87 3.43 19.17 -3.29
CA LEU A 87 2.53 20.28 -3.67
C LEU A 87 1.21 19.81 -4.28
N GLU A 88 1.02 18.52 -4.56
CA GLU A 88 -0.29 18.03 -4.97
C GLU A 88 -1.34 18.18 -3.86
N THR A 89 -0.90 18.24 -2.59
CA THR A 89 -1.74 18.53 -1.44
C THR A 89 -2.01 20.03 -1.35
N ALA A 90 -3.27 20.46 -1.39
CA ALA A 90 -3.65 21.88 -1.42
C ALA A 90 -3.19 22.68 -0.18
N LYS A 91 -2.99 22.01 0.97
CA LYS A 91 -2.49 22.64 2.19
C LYS A 91 -0.99 22.96 2.14
N ASN A 92 -0.24 22.35 1.21
CA ASN A 92 1.19 22.53 1.13
C ASN A 92 1.50 23.68 0.19
N GLU A 93 2.11 24.72 0.75
CA GLU A 93 2.62 25.85 -0.01
C GLU A 93 4.11 25.69 -0.28
N LEU A 94 4.57 26.38 -1.32
CA LEU A 94 5.98 26.54 -1.61
C LEU A 94 6.42 27.87 -1.04
N ARG A 95 7.36 27.84 -0.09
CA ARG A 95 7.96 29.03 0.51
C ARG A 95 9.41 29.13 0.06
N VAL A 96 9.74 30.23 -0.60
CA VAL A 96 11.12 30.53 -1.00
C VAL A 96 11.73 31.42 0.07
N GLN A 97 12.88 31.02 0.58
CA GLN A 97 13.68 31.78 1.54
C GLN A 97 15.05 32.05 0.94
N LYS A 98 15.84 32.93 1.57
CA LYS A 98 17.19 33.25 1.12
C LYS A 98 18.05 31.99 1.16
N GLY A 99 18.33 31.42 -0.02
CA GLY A 99 19.15 30.23 -0.17
C GLY A 99 18.46 28.91 0.21
N ALA A 100 17.14 28.85 0.38
CA ALA A 100 16.42 27.61 0.66
C ALA A 100 14.99 27.61 0.10
N ILE A 101 14.44 26.42 -0.14
CA ILE A 101 13.04 26.23 -0.52
C ILE A 101 12.38 25.26 0.45
N SER A 102 11.21 25.65 0.95
CA SER A 102 10.38 24.82 1.83
C SER A 102 9.10 24.41 1.12
N VAL A 103 8.76 23.13 1.19
CA VAL A 103 7.56 22.55 0.59
C VAL A 103 6.89 21.63 1.59
N GLY A 104 5.74 22.06 2.10
CA GLY A 104 5.12 21.44 3.27
C GLY A 104 6.10 21.40 4.44
N LYS A 105 6.39 20.21 4.94
CA LYS A 105 7.34 19.98 6.05
C LYS A 105 8.81 19.80 5.64
N TYR A 106 9.10 19.78 4.35
CA TYR A 106 10.46 19.54 3.86
C TYR A 106 11.13 20.86 3.50
N THR A 107 12.34 21.06 4.00
CA THR A 107 13.18 22.21 3.67
C THR A 107 14.44 21.74 2.99
N VAL A 108 14.80 22.40 1.89
CA VAL A 108 15.97 22.07 1.08
C VAL A 108 16.83 23.32 0.92
N ALA A 109 18.05 23.25 1.47
CA ALA A 109 19.06 24.27 1.27
C ALA A 109 19.54 24.28 -0.19
N ARG A 110 19.78 25.48 -0.73
CA ARG A 110 20.20 25.72 -2.12
C ARG A 110 19.27 25.06 -3.15
N GLY A 111 18.00 24.91 -2.77
CA GLY A 111 16.94 24.34 -3.59
C GLY A 111 16.12 25.41 -4.31
N PHE A 112 15.63 25.08 -5.50
CA PHE A 112 14.77 25.95 -6.29
C PHE A 112 13.82 25.15 -7.18
N LYS A 113 12.70 25.78 -7.58
CA LYS A 113 11.73 25.19 -8.50
C LYS A 113 12.10 25.56 -9.93
N LYS A 114 12.27 24.57 -10.80
CA LYS A 114 12.60 24.79 -12.22
C LYS A 114 11.86 23.81 -13.12
N LYS A 115 11.47 24.28 -14.30
CA LYS A 115 10.99 23.45 -15.40
C LYS A 115 12.20 22.90 -16.16
N LEU A 116 12.32 21.58 -16.25
CA LEU A 116 13.39 20.91 -16.99
C LEU A 116 13.11 20.92 -18.49
N PRO A 117 14.11 20.60 -19.35
CA PRO A 117 13.92 20.51 -20.80
C PRO A 117 12.82 19.53 -21.23
N ASN A 118 12.55 18.50 -20.41
CA ASN A 118 11.44 17.56 -20.59
C ASN A 118 10.04 18.14 -20.30
N GLY A 119 9.94 19.44 -20.01
CA GLY A 119 8.70 20.14 -19.69
C GLY A 119 8.17 19.93 -18.27
N ARG A 120 8.78 19.05 -17.46
CA ARG A 120 8.32 18.77 -16.09
C ARG A 120 8.93 19.75 -15.11
N THR A 121 8.09 20.25 -14.20
CA THR A 121 8.55 21.10 -13.10
C THR A 121 9.01 20.22 -11.94
N HIS A 122 10.21 20.49 -11.45
CA HIS A 122 10.79 19.80 -10.31
C HIS A 122 11.32 20.80 -9.29
N ILE A 123 11.44 20.31 -8.05
CA ILE A 123 12.29 20.97 -7.06
C ILE A 123 13.65 20.33 -7.19
N ILE A 124 14.64 21.15 -7.45
CA ILE A 124 16.02 20.73 -7.66
C ILE A 124 16.91 21.39 -6.62
N GLN A 125 18.03 20.74 -6.30
CA GLN A 125 19.00 21.21 -5.34
C GLN A 125 20.38 21.26 -5.98
N ARG A 126 21.13 22.32 -5.67
CA ARG A 126 22.55 22.41 -5.98
C ARG A 126 23.36 21.74 -4.86
N GLN A 127 23.92 20.56 -5.12
CA GLN A 127 24.66 19.75 -4.14
C GLN A 127 26.08 20.28 -3.83
N GLY A 128 26.71 21.02 -4.75
CA GLY A 128 28.11 21.41 -4.60
C GLY A 128 28.60 22.48 -5.59
N ALA A 129 29.92 22.61 -5.69
CA ALA A 129 30.63 23.53 -6.58
C ALA A 129 31.04 22.89 -7.93
N GLU A 130 30.73 21.61 -8.13
CA GLU A 130 31.02 20.91 -9.38
C GLU A 130 30.31 21.57 -10.58
N ARG A 131 30.72 21.20 -11.79
CA ARG A 131 30.18 21.79 -13.03
C ARG A 131 28.70 21.45 -13.27
N TYR A 132 28.22 20.28 -12.84
CA TYR A 132 26.82 19.84 -12.99
C TYR A 132 26.17 19.33 -11.68
N PRO A 133 26.12 20.14 -10.61
CA PRO A 133 25.78 19.66 -9.27
C PRO A 133 24.26 19.76 -8.99
N ILE A 134 23.41 19.69 -10.01
CA ILE A 134 21.97 19.97 -9.89
C ILE A 134 21.18 18.68 -10.02
N ASP A 135 20.49 18.31 -8.94
CA ASP A 135 19.67 17.10 -8.89
C ASP A 135 18.24 17.36 -8.45
N VAL A 136 17.32 16.50 -8.90
CA VAL A 136 15.94 16.48 -8.40
C VAL A 136 15.94 15.98 -6.97
N VAL A 137 15.31 16.76 -6.08
CA VAL A 137 15.15 16.36 -4.68
C VAL A 137 14.15 15.20 -4.60
N LYS A 138 14.56 14.13 -3.92
CA LYS A 138 13.81 12.87 -3.80
C LYS A 138 13.46 12.63 -2.33
N ILE A 139 12.24 12.17 -2.10
CA ILE A 139 11.75 11.68 -0.81
C ILE A 139 11.85 10.14 -0.81
N PRO A 140 12.54 9.54 0.17
CA PRO A 140 12.61 8.09 0.29
C PRO A 140 11.27 7.51 0.75
N LEU A 141 10.83 6.44 0.11
CA LEU A 141 9.58 5.74 0.46
C LEU A 141 9.78 4.30 0.90
N SER A 142 11.00 3.78 0.78
CA SER A 142 11.30 2.37 1.05
C SER A 142 11.00 1.96 2.48
N GLN A 143 11.50 2.75 3.46
CA GLN A 143 11.26 2.52 4.88
C GLN A 143 9.78 2.73 5.25
N PRO A 144 9.14 3.89 4.97
CA PRO A 144 7.72 4.11 5.28
C PRO A 144 6.80 2.99 4.83
N PHE A 145 6.97 2.50 3.59
CA PHE A 145 6.17 1.38 3.12
C PHE A 145 6.49 0.08 3.86
N THR A 146 7.76 -0.22 4.07
CA THR A 146 8.17 -1.48 4.69
C THR A 146 7.66 -1.56 6.13
N ASP A 147 7.80 -0.48 6.88
CA ASP A 147 7.43 -0.40 8.29
C ASP A 147 5.91 -0.47 8.46
N GLU A 148 5.16 0.27 7.63
CA GLU A 148 3.69 0.23 7.67
C GLU A 148 3.13 -1.13 7.26
N PHE A 149 3.65 -1.77 6.21
CA PHE A 149 3.18 -3.10 5.84
C PHE A 149 3.52 -4.16 6.90
N LYS A 150 4.70 -4.08 7.54
CA LYS A 150 5.04 -4.95 8.68
C LYS A 150 4.09 -4.74 9.85
N LYS A 151 3.79 -3.48 10.19
CA LYS A 151 2.87 -3.11 11.27
C LYS A 151 1.44 -3.58 11.01
N GLN A 152 0.92 -3.42 9.80
CA GLN A 152 -0.45 -3.83 9.47
C GLN A 152 -0.61 -5.36 9.41
N LEU A 153 0.47 -6.10 9.14
CA LEU A 153 0.46 -7.55 8.98
C LEU A 153 1.13 -8.31 10.14
N SER A 154 1.44 -7.64 11.26
CA SER A 154 2.00 -8.29 12.45
C SER A 154 1.09 -9.42 12.95
N ASP A 155 -0.21 -9.13 13.06
CA ASP A 155 -1.22 -10.04 13.60
C ASP A 155 -2.00 -10.78 12.50
N TYR A 156 -1.35 -11.04 11.36
CA TYR A 156 -1.98 -11.62 10.18
C TYR A 156 -2.80 -12.90 10.45
N PRO A 157 -2.31 -13.88 11.25
CA PRO A 157 -3.09 -15.09 11.54
C PRO A 157 -4.41 -14.80 12.26
N GLN A 158 -4.38 -13.93 13.26
CA GLN A 158 -5.56 -13.54 14.04
C GLN A 158 -6.55 -12.75 13.18
N GLN A 159 -6.04 -11.83 12.33
CA GLN A 159 -6.86 -11.06 11.39
C GLN A 159 -7.61 -11.97 10.40
N ILE A 160 -6.95 -13.00 9.87
CA ILE A 160 -7.60 -13.99 9.01
C ILE A 160 -8.66 -14.75 9.78
N GLN A 161 -8.34 -15.28 10.96
CA GLN A 161 -9.28 -16.08 11.73
C GLN A 161 -10.56 -15.29 12.04
N LYS A 162 -10.41 -14.01 12.43
CA LYS A 162 -11.53 -13.09 12.66
C LYS A 162 -12.37 -12.89 11.39
N GLU A 163 -11.73 -12.65 10.25
CA GLU A 163 -12.43 -12.45 8.98
C GLU A 163 -13.10 -13.73 8.46
N ILE A 164 -12.49 -14.91 8.65
CA ILE A 164 -13.12 -16.19 8.31
C ILE A 164 -14.39 -16.38 9.12
N ARG A 165 -14.32 -16.19 10.45
CA ARG A 165 -15.50 -16.30 11.34
C ARG A 165 -16.60 -15.35 10.87
N GLN A 166 -16.28 -14.08 10.65
CA GLN A 166 -17.24 -13.10 10.14
C GLN A 166 -17.89 -13.53 8.82
N ILE A 167 -17.11 -14.02 7.85
CA ILE A 167 -17.62 -14.44 6.54
C ILE A 167 -18.52 -15.69 6.63
N ILE A 168 -18.25 -16.60 7.56
CA ILE A 168 -19.05 -17.80 7.78
C ILE A 168 -20.36 -17.42 8.47
N THR A 169 -20.32 -16.53 9.47
CA THR A 169 -21.50 -16.06 10.20
C THR A 169 -22.42 -15.20 9.33
N GLU A 170 -21.89 -14.28 8.51
CA GLU A 170 -22.67 -13.43 7.57
C GLU A 170 -23.45 -14.21 6.50
N LYS A 171 -23.17 -15.51 6.33
CA LYS A 171 -23.78 -16.36 5.30
C LYS A 171 -24.77 -17.40 5.84
N ARG A 172 -25.04 -17.39 7.14
CA ARG A 172 -26.15 -18.10 7.75
C ARG A 172 -27.30 -17.12 7.95
#